data_AF-A0A9E4QBR7-F1
#
_entry.id   AF-A0A9E4QBR7-F1
#
_cell.length_a   1.000
_cell.length_b   1.000
_cell.length_c   1.000
_cell.angle_alpha   90.00
_cell.angle_beta   90.00
_cell.angle_gamma   90.00
#
_symmetry.space_group_name_H-M   'P 1'
#
loop_
_entity.id
_entity.type
_entity.pdbx_description
1 polymer ?
#
loop_
_entity_poly.entity_id
_entity_poly.type
_entity_poly.pdbx_seq_one_letter_code
_entity_poly.pdbx_strand_id
1 'polypeptide(L)'
;PFPTLAVKHDATALAMVYDDTTGGVNAGNEVEFFNPPIPGKKIRVTGRIADKYARRDKPYLVIEATAIDEDGRMLEKLRTYQMKKPDEVGKKWNPQT
;
A
#
# COMPACT_ATOMS: atom_id res chain seq x y z
N PRO A 1 18.23 10.92 -9.75
CA PRO A 1 18.49 9.51 -9.41
C PRO A 1 17.84 9.16 -8.07
N PHE A 2 17.24 7.96 -8.00
CA PHE A 2 16.11 7.48 -7.15
C PHE A 2 14.72 7.94 -7.59
N PRO A 3 13.70 7.04 -7.64
CA PRO A 3 13.48 5.92 -6.72
C PRO A 3 13.39 4.53 -7.39
N THR A 4 13.63 3.45 -6.66
CA THR A 4 12.90 2.20 -6.93
C THR A 4 12.90 1.30 -5.69
N LEU A 5 12.16 1.72 -4.66
CA LEU A 5 11.23 0.77 -4.07
C LEU A 5 10.03 0.77 -5.03
N ALA A 6 10.13 -0.03 -6.10
CA ALA A 6 9.19 -0.02 -7.22
C ALA A 6 7.87 -0.72 -6.89
N VAL A 7 7.83 -1.45 -5.77
CA VAL A 7 6.72 -2.32 -5.38
C VAL A 7 6.05 -1.78 -4.13
N LYS A 8 4.72 -1.90 -4.09
CA LYS A 8 3.91 -1.71 -2.88
C LYS A 8 4.17 -2.84 -1.90
N HIS A 9 5.33 -2.79 -1.22
CA HIS A 9 5.78 -3.83 -0.31
C HIS A 9 4.81 -4.03 0.86
N ASP A 10 4.07 -2.98 1.24
CA ASP A 10 3.02 -2.98 2.25
C ASP A 10 1.83 -3.88 1.89
N ALA A 11 1.36 -3.82 0.65
CA ALA A 11 0.22 -4.62 0.19
C ALA A 11 0.56 -6.11 0.21
N THR A 12 1.77 -6.47 -0.24
CA THR A 12 2.25 -7.86 -0.19
C THR A 12 2.39 -8.36 1.25
N ALA A 13 3.00 -7.57 2.13
CA ALA A 13 3.16 -7.92 3.53
C ALA A 13 1.80 -8.13 4.23
N LEU A 14 0.82 -7.25 3.96
CA LEU A 14 -0.54 -7.42 4.45
C LEU A 14 -1.17 -8.72 3.95
N ALA A 15 -1.09 -8.98 2.64
CA ALA A 15 -1.68 -10.17 2.04
C ALA A 15 -1.12 -11.47 2.63
N MET A 16 0.19 -11.53 2.86
CA MET A 16 0.84 -12.69 3.49
C MET A 16 0.39 -12.93 4.93
N VAL A 17 0.20 -11.87 5.72
CA VAL A 17 -0.15 -11.98 7.14
C VAL A 17 -1.63 -12.36 7.32
N TYR A 18 -2.51 -11.86 6.47
CA TYR A 18 -3.97 -12.02 6.61
C TYR A 18 -4.61 -12.97 5.60
N ASP A 19 -3.81 -13.66 4.77
CA ASP A 19 -4.28 -14.50 3.67
C ASP A 19 -5.34 -13.81 2.80
N ASP A 20 -5.08 -12.53 2.48
CA ASP A 20 -6.04 -11.69 1.78
C ASP A 20 -6.07 -12.04 0.28
N THR A 21 -7.00 -12.93 -0.07
CA THR A 21 -7.26 -13.37 -1.45
C THR A 21 -8.26 -12.48 -2.20
N THR A 22 -8.91 -11.53 -1.51
CA THR A 22 -9.90 -10.64 -2.13
C THR A 22 -9.23 -9.59 -3.01
N GLY A 23 -8.00 -9.20 -2.66
CA GLY A 23 -7.29 -8.11 -3.31
C GLY A 23 -7.85 -6.75 -2.91
N GLY A 24 -7.62 -5.73 -3.75
CA GLY A 24 -8.10 -4.39 -3.49
C GLY A 24 -7.71 -3.42 -4.57
N VAL A 25 -8.46 -2.33 -4.67
CA VAL A 25 -8.17 -1.24 -5.61
C VAL A 25 -7.35 -0.21 -4.88
N ASN A 26 -6.21 0.17 -5.47
CA ASN A 26 -5.43 1.30 -4.99
C ASN A 26 -6.23 2.60 -5.22
N ALA A 27 -6.79 3.15 -4.15
CA ALA A 27 -7.62 4.36 -4.17
C ALA A 27 -6.85 5.63 -3.80
N GLY A 28 -5.59 5.50 -3.41
CA GLY A 28 -4.73 6.60 -3.01
C GLY A 28 -3.38 6.10 -2.50
N ASN A 29 -2.33 6.91 -2.66
CA ASN A 29 -0.97 6.55 -2.29
C ASN A 29 -0.16 7.80 -1.95
N GLU A 30 0.44 7.81 -0.76
CA GLU A 30 1.37 8.84 -0.30
C GLU A 30 2.73 8.18 -0.03
N VAL A 31 3.82 8.81 -0.48
CA VAL A 31 5.18 8.29 -0.29
C VAL A 31 6.15 9.43 0.01
N GLU A 32 6.98 9.22 1.01
CA GLU A 32 8.11 10.08 1.34
C GLU A 32 9.42 9.29 1.21
N PHE A 33 10.37 9.81 0.44
CA PHE A 33 11.68 9.20 0.23
C PHE A 33 12.75 9.94 1.02
N PHE A 34 13.51 9.20 1.83
CA PHE A 34 14.52 9.75 2.74
C PHE A 34 15.94 9.44 2.26
N ASN A 35 16.16 8.25 1.71
CA ASN A 35 17.47 7.80 1.28
C ASN A 35 17.40 6.88 0.05
N PRO A 36 18.45 6.87 -0.77
CA PRO A 36 18.64 5.85 -1.80
C PRO A 36 18.93 4.46 -1.17
N PRO A 37 18.24 3.36 -1.56
CA PRO A 37 18.74 2.02 -1.29
C PRO A 37 20.09 1.78 -1.95
N ILE A 38 20.92 0.99 -1.26
CA ILE A 38 22.25 0.61 -1.74
C ILE A 38 22.17 -0.85 -2.23
N PRO A 39 22.64 -1.16 -3.45
CA PRO A 39 22.66 -2.53 -3.95
C PRO A 39 23.34 -3.51 -2.97
N GLY A 40 22.76 -4.69 -2.84
CA GLY A 40 23.26 -5.75 -1.94
C GLY A 40 22.79 -5.65 -0.49
N LYS A 41 22.29 -4.49 -0.05
CA LYS A 41 21.77 -4.36 1.33
C LYS A 41 20.41 -4.98 1.51
N LYS A 42 20.18 -5.53 2.70
CA LYS A 42 18.86 -6.00 3.12
C LYS A 42 17.98 -4.82 3.54
N ILE A 43 16.72 -4.84 3.09
CA ILE A 43 15.70 -3.86 3.47
C ILE A 43 14.63 -4.58 4.28
N ARG A 44 14.31 -4.05 5.46
CA ARG A 44 13.18 -4.51 6.29
C ARG A 44 12.01 -3.57 6.09
N VAL A 45 10.89 -4.14 5.63
CA VAL A 45 9.61 -3.42 5.53
C VAL A 45 8.76 -3.78 6.75
N THR A 46 8.25 -2.77 7.44
CA THR A 46 7.33 -2.94 8.56
C THR A 46 6.06 -2.15 8.28
N GLY A 47 4.92 -2.84 8.21
CA GLY A 47 3.62 -2.25 7.94
C GLY A 47 2.65 -2.40 9.11
N ARG A 48 1.61 -1.55 9.13
CA ARG A 48 0.48 -1.62 10.05
C ARG A 48 -0.80 -1.16 9.36
N ILE A 49 -1.94 -1.66 9.83
CA ILE A 49 -3.23 -1.07 9.50
C ILE A 49 -3.34 0.24 10.28
N ALA A 50 -3.42 1.36 9.58
CA ALA A 50 -3.54 2.68 10.18
C ALA A 50 -5.00 3.08 10.41
N ASP A 51 -5.91 2.66 9.53
CA ASP A 51 -7.34 2.97 9.63
C ASP A 51 -8.21 1.98 8.83
N LYS A 52 -9.50 1.92 9.18
CA LYS A 52 -10.57 1.18 8.49
C LYS A 52 -11.83 2.02 8.48
N TYR A 53 -12.36 2.33 7.30
CA TYR A 53 -13.57 3.16 7.19
C TYR A 53 -14.45 2.74 6.01
N ALA A 54 -15.72 3.16 6.03
CA ALA A 54 -16.63 3.03 4.91
C ALA A 54 -16.87 4.40 4.27
N ARG A 55 -16.88 4.47 2.93
CA ARG A 55 -17.22 5.69 2.18
C ARG A 55 -18.06 5.31 0.97
N ARG A 56 -19.27 5.88 0.86
CA ARG A 56 -20.23 5.56 -0.21
C ARG A 56 -20.49 4.04 -0.32
N ASP A 57 -20.74 3.40 0.82
CA ASP A 57 -20.99 1.95 0.96
C ASP A 57 -19.87 1.02 0.47
N LYS A 58 -18.64 1.55 0.35
CA LYS A 58 -17.46 0.77 -0.01
C LYS A 58 -16.48 0.73 1.17
N PRO A 59 -15.97 -0.45 1.55
CA PRO A 59 -14.98 -0.58 2.62
C PRO A 59 -13.60 -0.12 2.15
N TYR A 60 -12.92 0.64 2.99
CA TYR A 60 -11.55 1.10 2.81
C TYR A 60 -10.66 0.63 3.95
N LEU A 61 -9.41 0.32 3.60
CA LEU A 61 -8.33 -0.01 4.51
C LEU A 61 -7.16 0.94 4.23
N VAL A 62 -6.63 1.56 5.29
CA VAL A 62 -5.41 2.38 5.20
C VAL A 62 -4.26 1.61 5.80
N ILE A 63 -3.18 1.49 5.04
CA ILE A 63 -1.96 0.79 5.43
C ILE A 63 -0.84 1.83 5.49
N GLU A 64 -0.11 1.86 6.58
CA GLU A 64 1.16 2.59 6.66
C GLU A 64 2.30 1.60 6.72
N ALA A 65 3.40 1.90 6.05
CA ALA A 65 4.63 1.13 6.21
C ALA A 65 5.89 1.98 6.12
N THR A 66 6.96 1.41 6.64
CA THR A 66 8.32 1.96 6.60
C THR A 66 9.27 0.94 5.99
N ALA A 67 10.24 1.42 5.23
CA ALA A 67 11.35 0.62 4.72
C ALA A 67 12.68 1.14 5.29
N ILE A 68 13.43 0.27 5.94
CA ILE A 68 14.68 0.60 6.63
C ILE A 68 15.75 -0.41 6.18
N ASP A 69 16.93 0.07 5.78
CA ASP A 69 18.05 -0.83 5.45
C ASP A 69 18.70 -1.44 6.71
N GLU A 70 19.57 -2.43 6.53
CA GLU A 70 20.22 -3.15 7.63
C GLU A 70 21.12 -2.28 8.53
N ASP A 71 21.53 -1.10 8.04
CA ASP A 71 22.28 -0.11 8.84
C ASP A 71 21.36 0.88 9.55
N GLY A 72 20.04 0.69 9.48
CA GLY A 72 19.06 1.54 10.13
C GLY A 72 18.71 2.81 9.35
N ARG A 73 19.12 2.95 8.08
CA ARG A 73 18.77 4.14 7.28
C ARG A 73 17.32 4.03 6.82
N MET A 74 16.51 5.02 7.22
CA MET A 74 15.16 5.19 6.70
C MET A 74 15.23 5.44 5.19
N LEU A 75 14.58 4.59 4.40
CA LEU A 75 14.50 4.74 2.95
C LEU A 75 13.19 5.38 2.53
N GLU A 76 12.08 4.91 3.10
CA GLU A 76 10.73 5.27 2.67
C GLU A 76 9.73 5.21 3.83
N LYS A 77 8.77 6.15 3.82
CA LYS A 77 7.47 6.00 4.49
C LYS A 77 6.38 6.01 3.45
N LEU A 78 5.41 5.12 3.59
CA LEU A 78 4.30 5.00 2.66
C LEU A 78 2.97 4.94 3.40
N ARG A 79 1.92 5.48 2.78
CA ARG A 79 0.53 5.31 3.18
C ARG A 79 -0.31 4.94 1.95
N THR A 80 -0.90 3.74 1.96
CA THR A 80 -1.76 3.23 0.89
C THR A 80 -3.20 3.18 1.35
N TYR A 81 -4.12 3.63 0.49
CA TYR A 81 -5.56 3.53 0.68
C TYR A 81 -6.10 2.46 -0.27
N GLN A 82 -6.65 1.38 0.28
CA GLN A 82 -7.22 0.28 -0.49
C GLN A 82 -8.73 0.24 -0.36
N MET A 83 -9.46 0.25 -1.48
CA MET A 83 -10.88 -0.10 -1.49
C MET A 83 -11.03 -1.62 -1.60
N LYS A 84 -11.62 -2.25 -0.58
CA LYS A 84 -11.80 -3.71 -0.45
C LYS A 84 -13.08 -4.22 -1.13
N LYS A 85 -13.31 -3.75 -2.35
CA LYS A 85 -14.44 -4.17 -3.21
C LYS A 85 -14.06 -4.03 -4.69
N PRO A 86 -13.08 -4.81 -5.16
CA PRO A 86 -12.49 -4.62 -6.49
C PRO A 86 -13.49 -4.85 -7.64
N ASP A 87 -14.52 -5.67 -7.43
CA ASP A 87 -15.61 -5.94 -8.37
C ASP A 87 -16.43 -4.69 -8.75
N GLU A 88 -16.35 -3.62 -7.95
CA GLU A 88 -17.02 -2.35 -8.23
C GLU A 88 -16.28 -1.48 -9.26
N VAL A 89 -15.00 -1.76 -9.53
CA VAL A 89 -14.20 -0.96 -10.45
C VAL A 89 -14.45 -1.40 -11.88
N GLY A 90 -14.67 -0.42 -12.76
CA GLY A 90 -14.92 -0.66 -14.19
C GLY A 90 -16.38 -0.96 -14.54
N LYS A 91 -17.29 -1.09 -13.56
CA LYS A 91 -18.74 -1.05 -13.83
C LYS A 91 -19.06 0.29 -14.50
N LYS A 92 -19.49 0.27 -15.76
CA LYS A 92 -19.92 1.47 -16.49
C LYS A 92 -21.04 2.16 -15.71
N TRP A 93 -21.05 3.48 -15.75
CA TRP A 93 -22.19 4.26 -15.26
C TRP A 93 -23.40 3.83 -16.08
N ASN A 94 -24.31 3.06 -15.49
CA ASN A 94 -25.61 2.84 -16.11
C ASN A 94 -26.33 4.19 -16.01
N PRO A 95 -26.76 4.80 -17.13
CA PRO A 95 -27.58 6.00 -17.06
C PRO A 95 -28.78 5.67 -16.17
N GLN A 96 -29.05 6.51 -15.18
CA GLN A 96 -30.28 6.41 -14.41
C GLN A 96 -31.45 6.55 -15.40
N THR A 97 -32.26 5.50 -15.52
CA THR A 97 -33.56 5.53 -16.22
C THR A 97 -34.55 6.41 -15.49
#